data_AF-A0A6C0FEA5-F1
#
_entry.id   AF-A0A6C0FEA5-F1
#
_cell.length_a   1.000
_cell.length_b   1.000
_cell.length_c   1.000
_cell.angle_alpha   90.00
_cell.angle_beta   90.00
_cell.angle_gamma   90.00
#
_symmetry.space_group_name_H-M   'P 1'
#
loop_
_entity.id
_entity.type
_entity.pdbx_description
1 polymer ?
#
loop_
_entity_poly.entity_id
_entity_poly.type
_entity_poly.pdbx_seq_one_letter_code
_entity_poly.pdbx_strand_id
1 'polypeptide(L)'
;MLKDESLWALSRRFNVAQFVSVDTSRMTTRHSLMRDSVTAADVDDAHSAISALLQRAGSGTVNVRTFDPKGLRKGTRFFTGLRRINEVVEALEVAGVEQLFCIVNESIDVHDGGVSGVAAGNLVEFGPDDTPRVVEDGEKVISTNIRLATEIIRTIYGFDIRAVSLPGERVEFSIHPQRAGFRREHYTVWEASPTSDVIEAPFGIQWPNPLSRIIGDKAFGLVVAAAIGLAVPSTLVIPRRVPPFRFGMTASTGDVWVRTAPREPVPGHYSTQLGWDDVFMLMGREDPNGDQLASVIVQESVDAKWSGATARSADTQTDLVEGVTGYGDRYMLGQASPEKLPGSVVADVRGLLDAARATLGPVRVEWAHDGDRPWVLQLHQEVEAPSRTYGTPDDWLLFDPADGLEVLRELLTIARSKNLGIALQRKVGLTSHVGELLRGSKVNYRLA
;
A
#
# COMPACT_ATOMS: atom_id res chain seq x y z
N MET A 1 -7.03 -16.40 32.63
CA MET A 1 -5.65 -16.02 32.29
C MET A 1 -5.57 -14.51 32.35
N LEU A 2 -4.61 -13.99 33.10
CA LEU A 2 -4.35 -12.54 33.18
C LEU A 2 -3.69 -12.04 31.88
N LYS A 3 -3.73 -10.73 31.62
CA LYS A 3 -3.18 -10.16 30.37
C LYS A 3 -1.68 -10.43 30.20
N ASP A 4 -0.93 -10.33 31.29
CA ASP A 4 0.52 -10.57 31.30
C ASP A 4 0.86 -12.06 31.14
N GLU A 5 0.06 -12.96 31.71
CA GLU A 5 0.15 -14.41 31.47
C GLU A 5 -0.11 -14.74 29.99
N SER A 6 -1.11 -14.11 29.37
CA SER A 6 -1.39 -14.28 27.93
C SER A 6 -0.22 -13.82 27.07
N LEU A 7 0.36 -12.65 27.35
CA LEU A 7 1.51 -12.11 26.64
C LEU A 7 2.76 -13.00 26.83
N TRP A 8 2.97 -13.49 28.05
CA TRP A 8 4.05 -14.45 28.33
C TRP A 8 3.87 -15.75 27.55
N ALA A 9 2.66 -16.31 27.50
CA ALA A 9 2.36 -17.50 26.71
C ALA A 9 2.55 -17.25 25.20
N LEU A 10 2.12 -16.10 24.69
CA LEU A 10 2.27 -15.68 23.30
C LEU A 10 3.75 -15.65 22.87
N SER A 11 4.63 -15.14 23.74
CA SER A 11 6.06 -15.04 23.48
C SER A 11 6.77 -16.38 23.26
N ARG A 12 6.19 -17.50 23.69
CA ARG A 12 6.73 -18.83 23.42
C ARG A 12 6.62 -19.19 21.95
N ARG A 13 5.65 -18.63 21.24
CA ARG A 13 5.34 -18.94 19.84
C ARG A 13 5.88 -17.86 18.92
N PHE A 14 5.68 -16.60 19.27
CA PHE A 14 5.95 -15.48 18.39
C PHE A 14 7.00 -14.51 18.94
N ASN A 15 7.50 -13.64 18.07
CA ASN A 15 8.16 -12.42 18.51
C ASN A 15 7.12 -11.42 19.02
N VAL A 16 7.37 -10.89 20.21
CA VAL A 16 6.54 -9.87 20.86
C VAL A 16 7.43 -8.70 21.27
N ALA A 17 6.84 -7.55 21.61
CA ALA A 17 7.59 -6.45 22.20
C ALA A 17 8.32 -6.89 23.49
N GLN A 18 9.53 -6.39 23.73
CA GLN A 18 10.20 -6.57 25.02
C GLN A 18 9.32 -5.98 26.14
N PHE A 19 9.21 -6.66 27.28
CA PHE A 19 8.33 -6.22 28.35
C PHE A 19 8.75 -6.65 29.77
N VAL A 20 8.21 -5.94 30.76
CA VAL A 20 8.22 -6.26 32.19
C VAL A 20 6.78 -6.13 32.71
N SER A 21 6.22 -7.22 33.25
CA SER A 21 4.98 -7.18 34.02
C SER A 21 5.29 -6.93 35.49
N VAL A 22 4.54 -6.03 36.14
CA VAL A 22 4.78 -5.56 37.51
C VAL A 22 3.51 -5.68 38.34
N ASP A 23 3.66 -6.27 39.52
CA ASP A 23 2.70 -6.12 40.62
C ASP A 23 3.00 -4.79 41.32
N THR A 24 2.20 -3.77 41.04
CA THR A 24 2.39 -2.40 41.56
C THR A 24 2.17 -2.29 43.06
N SER A 25 1.45 -3.23 43.68
CA SER A 25 1.23 -3.22 45.13
C SER A 25 2.48 -3.58 45.93
N ARG A 26 3.37 -4.36 45.30
CA ARG A 26 4.64 -4.83 45.90
C ARG A 26 5.87 -4.29 45.19
N MET A 27 5.69 -3.64 44.04
CA MET A 27 6.75 -3.21 43.12
C MET A 27 7.68 -4.37 42.72
N THR A 28 7.09 -5.56 42.54
CA THR A 28 7.83 -6.78 42.17
C THR A 28 7.53 -7.18 40.74
N THR A 29 8.55 -7.71 40.06
CA THR A 29 8.40 -8.28 38.71
C THR A 29 7.55 -9.55 38.76
N ARG A 30 6.58 -9.67 37.84
CA ARG A 30 5.78 -10.89 37.63
C ARG A 30 6.32 -11.72 36.48
N HIS A 31 6.58 -11.07 35.36
CA HIS A 31 7.13 -11.66 34.14
C HIS A 31 8.08 -10.65 33.50
N SER A 32 9.16 -11.11 32.88
CA SER A 32 10.04 -10.22 32.11
C SER A 32 10.62 -10.94 30.90
N LEU A 33 10.64 -10.23 29.77
CA LEU A 33 11.17 -10.73 28.51
C LEU A 33 11.90 -9.61 27.79
N MET A 34 13.22 -9.76 27.65
CA MET A 34 14.09 -8.80 26.98
C MET A 34 15.08 -9.53 26.09
N ARG A 35 15.69 -8.78 25.17
CA ARG A 35 16.78 -9.28 24.33
C ARG A 35 18.01 -9.63 25.16
N ASP A 36 18.71 -10.67 24.72
CA ASP A 36 20.04 -11.05 25.21
C ASP A 36 20.11 -11.29 26.74
N SER A 37 18.98 -11.59 27.38
CA SER A 37 18.86 -11.87 28.82
C SER A 37 18.32 -13.27 29.09
N VAL A 38 18.85 -13.91 30.13
CA VAL A 38 18.25 -15.07 30.78
C VAL A 38 16.90 -14.61 31.39
N THR A 39 15.83 -15.34 31.07
CA THR A 39 14.44 -15.07 31.49
C THR A 39 14.28 -14.94 33.00
N ALA A 40 13.53 -13.93 33.47
CA ALA A 40 12.79 -13.73 34.74
C ALA A 40 13.35 -14.17 36.11
N ALA A 41 14.28 -15.13 36.21
CA ALA A 41 14.70 -15.75 37.45
C ALA A 41 15.70 -14.90 38.27
N ASP A 42 16.24 -13.81 37.71
CA ASP A 42 17.38 -13.11 38.30
C ASP A 42 17.09 -11.70 38.84
N VAL A 43 15.85 -11.18 38.72
CA VAL A 43 15.52 -9.80 39.15
C VAL A 43 14.11 -9.70 39.75
N ASP A 44 13.98 -9.89 41.07
CA ASP A 44 12.72 -9.62 41.81
C ASP A 44 12.33 -8.13 41.80
N ASP A 45 13.31 -7.24 41.58
CA ASP A 45 13.14 -5.79 41.61
C ASP A 45 12.64 -5.21 40.27
N ALA A 46 11.43 -4.64 40.28
CA ALA A 46 10.84 -4.01 39.10
C ALA A 46 11.68 -2.84 38.57
N HIS A 47 12.33 -2.06 39.44
CA HIS A 47 13.11 -0.89 39.04
C HIS A 47 14.31 -1.28 38.16
N SER A 48 15.07 -2.29 38.59
CA SER A 48 16.20 -2.84 37.84
C SER A 48 15.76 -3.45 36.51
N ALA A 49 14.67 -4.21 36.49
CA ALA A 49 14.13 -4.79 35.25
C ALA A 49 13.71 -3.70 34.25
N ILE A 50 12.99 -2.67 34.69
CA ILE A 50 12.55 -1.56 33.83
C ILE A 50 13.73 -0.75 33.32
N SER A 51 14.73 -0.49 34.18
CA SER A 51 15.96 0.18 33.76
C SER A 51 16.67 -0.58 32.64
N ALA A 52 16.72 -1.91 32.78
CA ALA A 52 17.31 -2.78 31.79
C ALA A 52 16.47 -2.88 30.50
N LEU A 53 15.14 -2.75 30.58
CA LEU A 53 14.25 -2.63 29.42
C LEU A 53 14.49 -1.32 28.67
N LEU A 54 14.54 -0.18 29.37
CA LEU A 54 14.80 1.14 28.78
C LEU A 54 16.12 1.19 28.02
N GLN A 55 17.18 0.57 28.57
CA GLN A 55 18.49 0.48 27.90
C GLN A 55 18.46 -0.37 26.61
N ARG A 56 17.51 -1.31 26.51
CA ARG A 56 17.39 -2.24 25.37
C ARG A 56 16.28 -1.87 24.40
N ALA A 57 15.39 -0.94 24.73
CA ALA A 57 14.31 -0.51 23.86
C ALA A 57 14.87 0.21 22.63
N GLY A 58 14.51 -0.25 21.42
CA GLY A 58 15.08 0.31 20.19
C GLY A 58 14.79 1.81 19.99
N SER A 59 13.63 2.27 20.44
CA SER A 59 13.22 3.68 20.39
C SER A 59 13.75 4.54 21.54
N GLY A 60 14.40 3.93 22.55
CA GLY A 60 14.77 4.59 23.80
C GLY A 60 13.58 5.01 24.67
N THR A 61 12.38 4.49 24.40
CA THR A 61 11.17 4.78 25.16
C THR A 61 10.37 3.52 25.46
N VAL A 62 9.55 3.57 26.51
CA VAL A 62 8.61 2.50 26.91
C VAL A 62 7.20 3.06 27.09
N ASN A 63 6.23 2.16 27.06
CA ASN A 63 4.84 2.45 27.43
C ASN A 63 4.44 1.64 28.66
N VAL A 64 3.53 2.16 29.47
CA VAL A 64 2.97 1.48 30.65
C VAL A 64 1.49 1.24 30.43
N ARG A 65 1.11 -0.02 30.22
CA ARG A 65 -0.28 -0.48 30.11
C ARG A 65 -0.75 -1.02 31.45
N THR A 66 -1.73 -0.37 32.06
CA THR A 66 -2.34 -0.88 33.28
C THR A 66 -3.42 -1.92 32.97
N PHE A 67 -3.69 -2.85 33.89
CA PHE A 67 -4.80 -3.80 33.77
C PHE A 67 -5.31 -4.27 35.14
N ASP A 68 -6.60 -4.58 35.20
CA ASP A 68 -7.25 -5.02 36.44
C ASP A 68 -7.00 -6.53 36.67
N PRO A 69 -6.33 -6.93 37.76
CA PRO A 69 -6.10 -8.34 38.06
C PRO A 69 -7.39 -9.12 38.32
N LYS A 70 -8.49 -8.45 38.68
CA LYS A 70 -9.81 -9.06 38.88
C LYS A 70 -10.67 -9.06 37.62
N GLY A 71 -10.23 -8.40 36.55
CA GLY A 71 -10.98 -8.28 35.29
C GLY A 71 -12.26 -7.45 35.37
N LEU A 72 -12.45 -6.69 36.45
CA LEU A 72 -13.68 -5.91 36.69
C LEU A 72 -13.71 -4.59 35.91
N ARG A 73 -12.54 -4.01 35.63
CA ARG A 73 -12.39 -2.76 34.86
C ARG A 73 -11.87 -3.01 33.45
N LYS A 74 -12.57 -2.49 32.45
CA LYS A 74 -12.12 -2.38 31.05
C LYS A 74 -11.61 -0.96 30.77
N GLY A 75 -10.70 -0.81 29.82
CA GLY A 75 -10.22 0.52 29.37
C GLY A 75 -9.42 1.28 30.43
N THR A 76 -8.40 0.64 30.98
CA THR A 76 -7.54 1.20 32.04
C THR A 76 -6.46 2.14 31.47
N ARG A 77 -5.80 2.94 32.33
CA ARG A 77 -4.82 3.96 31.93
C ARG A 77 -3.68 3.39 31.06
N PHE A 78 -3.24 4.20 30.11
CA PHE A 78 -2.12 3.91 29.23
C PHE A 78 -1.19 5.12 29.17
N PHE A 79 0.06 4.94 29.60
CA PHE A 79 1.09 5.98 29.55
C PHE A 79 2.05 5.66 28.41
N THR A 80 2.35 6.64 27.55
CA THR A 80 3.12 6.40 26.32
C THR A 80 4.40 7.22 26.25
N GLY A 81 5.40 6.67 25.57
CA GLY A 81 6.63 7.40 25.22
C GLY A 81 7.51 7.82 26.40
N LEU A 82 7.45 7.09 27.52
CA LEU A 82 8.24 7.37 28.72
C LEU A 82 9.72 7.08 28.46
N ARG A 83 10.60 8.00 28.84
CA ARG A 83 12.05 7.94 28.52
C ARG A 83 12.92 7.73 29.74
N ARG A 84 12.43 8.12 30.92
CA ARG A 84 13.18 8.11 32.17
C ARG A 84 12.56 7.15 33.16
N ILE A 85 13.41 6.45 33.92
CA ILE A 85 12.95 5.48 34.93
C ILE A 85 11.98 6.10 35.94
N ASN A 86 12.23 7.34 36.38
CA ASN A 86 11.36 8.04 37.32
C ASN A 86 9.94 8.24 36.76
N GLU A 87 9.79 8.55 35.46
CA GLU A 87 8.49 8.70 34.81
C GLU A 87 7.72 7.37 34.81
N VAL A 88 8.44 6.26 34.60
CA VAL A 88 7.84 4.92 34.64
C VAL A 88 7.42 4.57 36.06
N VAL A 89 8.26 4.83 37.06
CA VAL A 89 7.95 4.57 38.48
C VAL A 89 6.74 5.39 38.94
N GLU A 90 6.67 6.68 38.60
CA GLU A 90 5.50 7.52 38.89
C GLU A 90 4.21 6.93 38.27
N ALA A 91 4.27 6.44 37.03
CA ALA A 91 3.14 5.77 36.39
C ALA A 91 2.71 4.48 37.11
N LEU A 92 3.68 3.70 37.62
CA LEU A 92 3.42 2.48 38.40
C LEU A 92 2.81 2.80 39.77
N GLU A 93 3.28 3.85 40.45
CA GLU A 93 2.73 4.31 41.74
C GLU A 93 1.27 4.75 41.59
N VAL A 94 0.96 5.52 40.54
CA VAL A 94 -0.42 5.91 40.20
C VAL A 94 -1.30 4.68 39.98
N ALA A 95 -0.80 3.67 39.27
CA ALA A 95 -1.52 2.41 39.07
C ALA A 95 -1.66 1.57 40.36
N GLY A 96 -0.67 1.65 41.26
CA GLY A 96 -0.67 1.00 42.57
C GLY A 96 -1.76 1.51 43.51
N VAL A 97 -2.02 2.82 43.52
CA VAL A 97 -3.16 3.42 44.25
C VAL A 97 -4.49 2.79 43.82
N GLU A 98 -4.62 2.47 42.53
CA GLU A 98 -5.81 1.85 41.95
C GLU A 98 -5.80 0.30 42.03
N GLN A 99 -4.78 -0.30 42.65
CA GLN A 99 -4.57 -1.75 42.75
C GLN A 99 -4.55 -2.45 41.38
N LEU A 100 -3.94 -1.81 40.38
CA LEU A 100 -3.82 -2.31 39.01
C LEU A 100 -2.44 -2.92 38.76
N PHE A 101 -2.37 -4.03 38.02
CA PHE A 101 -1.08 -4.52 37.50
C PHE A 101 -0.67 -3.72 36.26
N CYS A 102 0.62 -3.76 35.93
CA CYS A 102 1.17 -3.03 34.79
C CYS A 102 2.01 -3.92 33.89
N ILE A 103 1.95 -3.69 32.58
CA ILE A 103 2.93 -4.17 31.60
C ILE A 103 3.68 -2.95 31.09
N VAL A 104 4.98 -2.89 31.37
CA VAL A 104 5.91 -1.92 30.79
C VAL A 104 6.52 -2.57 29.55
N ASN A 105 6.27 -2.03 28.36
CA ASN A 105 6.80 -2.59 27.11
C ASN A 105 7.57 -1.56 26.30
N GLU A 106 8.55 -2.00 25.51
CA GLU A 106 9.23 -1.09 24.57
C GLU A 106 8.22 -0.43 23.62
N SER A 107 8.46 0.83 23.28
CA SER A 107 7.72 1.48 22.21
C SER A 107 8.30 1.08 20.87
N ILE A 108 7.42 0.65 19.97
CA ILE A 108 7.73 0.36 18.57
C ILE A 108 7.04 1.43 17.74
N ASP A 109 7.81 2.07 16.85
CA ASP A 109 7.31 3.17 16.02
C ASP A 109 6.37 2.61 14.94
N VAL A 110 5.14 3.13 14.89
CA VAL A 110 4.14 2.77 13.88
C VAL A 110 4.35 3.52 12.56
N HIS A 111 5.17 4.58 12.57
CA HIS A 111 5.48 5.42 11.41
C HIS A 111 6.78 5.03 10.69
N ASP A 112 7.36 3.90 11.06
CA ASP A 112 8.65 3.38 10.56
C ASP A 112 8.62 2.92 9.09
N GLY A 113 7.46 3.07 8.41
CA GLY A 113 7.20 2.62 7.05
C GLY A 113 6.61 1.21 6.96
N GLY A 114 6.46 0.53 8.10
CA GLY A 114 5.82 -0.77 8.22
C GLY A 114 4.31 -0.76 8.07
N VAL A 115 3.70 -1.91 8.35
CA VAL A 115 2.24 -2.10 8.35
C VAL A 115 1.81 -2.87 9.58
N SER A 116 0.61 -2.59 10.08
CA SER A 116 -0.05 -3.39 11.11
C SER A 116 -1.38 -3.90 10.61
N GLY A 117 -1.85 -4.99 11.20
CA GLY A 117 -3.04 -5.65 10.71
C GLY A 117 -3.46 -6.87 11.51
N VAL A 118 -4.44 -7.56 10.93
CA VAL A 118 -5.04 -8.77 11.48
C VAL A 118 -5.06 -9.85 10.41
N ALA A 119 -4.60 -11.05 10.77
CA ALA A 119 -4.72 -12.25 9.95
C ALA A 119 -5.67 -13.23 10.63
N ALA A 120 -6.71 -13.68 9.94
CA ALA A 120 -7.69 -14.62 10.48
C ALA A 120 -8.18 -15.57 9.38
N GLY A 121 -7.82 -16.85 9.49
CA GLY A 121 -8.10 -17.84 8.45
C GLY A 121 -7.41 -17.47 7.13
N ASN A 122 -8.19 -17.28 6.07
CA ASN A 122 -7.68 -16.86 4.77
C ASN A 122 -7.65 -15.33 4.60
N LEU A 123 -8.26 -14.55 5.50
CA LEU A 123 -8.35 -13.10 5.42
C LEU A 123 -7.14 -12.44 6.08
N VAL A 124 -6.58 -11.43 5.42
CA VAL A 124 -5.58 -10.52 5.99
C VAL A 124 -5.98 -9.09 5.69
N GLU A 125 -6.02 -8.29 6.75
CA GLU A 125 -6.31 -6.86 6.69
C GLU A 125 -5.13 -6.09 7.28
N PHE A 126 -4.60 -5.11 6.55
CA PHE A 126 -3.44 -4.35 7.03
C PHE A 126 -3.33 -2.96 6.43
N GLY A 127 -2.71 -2.05 7.19
CA GLY A 127 -2.42 -0.68 6.78
C GLY A 127 -1.18 -0.13 7.50
N PRO A 128 -0.56 0.92 6.96
CA PRO A 128 0.59 1.58 7.58
C PRO A 128 0.18 2.61 8.64
N ASP A 129 1.16 3.14 9.38
CA ASP A 129 1.03 4.32 10.26
C ASP A 129 0.11 4.18 11.47
N ASP A 130 -0.25 2.95 11.83
CA ASP A 130 -1.13 2.68 12.97
C ASP A 130 -0.85 1.27 13.53
N THR A 131 -1.46 0.98 14.67
CA THR A 131 -1.51 -0.30 15.36
C THR A 131 -2.43 -1.29 14.63
N PRO A 132 -2.48 -2.59 15.02
CA PRO A 132 -3.39 -3.56 14.40
C PRO A 132 -4.87 -3.15 14.35
N ARG A 133 -5.27 -2.20 15.22
CA ARG A 133 -6.62 -1.64 15.25
C ARG A 133 -6.99 -0.82 14.01
N VAL A 134 -6.04 -0.53 13.12
CA VAL A 134 -6.30 0.11 11.82
C VAL A 134 -7.37 -0.60 10.99
N VAL A 135 -7.56 -1.91 11.22
CA VAL A 135 -8.60 -2.70 10.54
C VAL A 135 -10.02 -2.37 11.03
N GLU A 136 -10.17 -1.76 12.21
CA GLU A 136 -11.48 -1.33 12.75
C GLU A 136 -12.01 -0.10 12.01
N ASP A 137 -11.14 0.70 11.39
CA ASP A 137 -11.49 1.95 10.72
C ASP A 137 -12.09 1.75 9.31
N GLY A 138 -12.02 0.53 8.75
CA GLY A 138 -12.67 0.09 7.51
C GLY A 138 -12.20 0.75 6.20
N GLU A 139 -12.00 2.07 6.16
CA GLU A 139 -11.73 2.87 4.96
C GLU A 139 -10.24 2.90 4.54
N LYS A 140 -9.34 2.35 5.37
CA LYS A 140 -7.89 2.61 5.29
C LYS A 140 -7.00 1.39 5.12
N VAL A 141 -7.56 0.19 4.95
CA VAL A 141 -6.77 -1.04 4.95
C VAL A 141 -6.87 -1.80 3.64
N ILE A 142 -5.80 -2.52 3.32
CA ILE A 142 -5.83 -3.55 2.30
C ILE A 142 -6.53 -4.75 2.93
N SER A 143 -7.56 -5.28 2.27
CA SER A 143 -8.27 -6.50 2.66
C SER A 143 -8.11 -7.54 1.55
N THR A 144 -7.38 -8.61 1.82
CA THR A 144 -7.03 -9.62 0.81
C THR A 144 -6.83 -11.01 1.40
N ASN A 145 -6.65 -12.01 0.54
CA ASN A 145 -6.33 -13.36 1.00
C ASN A 145 -4.86 -13.49 1.43
N ILE A 146 -4.56 -14.46 2.29
CA ILE A 146 -3.20 -14.67 2.85
C ILE A 146 -2.13 -14.85 1.77
N ARG A 147 -2.45 -15.49 0.64
CA ARG A 147 -1.49 -15.69 -0.46
C ARG A 147 -1.11 -14.34 -1.07
N LEU A 148 -2.10 -13.52 -1.43
CA LEU A 148 -1.85 -12.22 -2.05
C LEU A 148 -1.21 -11.23 -1.07
N ALA A 149 -1.65 -11.21 0.20
CA ALA A 149 -1.00 -10.43 1.25
C ALA A 149 0.48 -10.81 1.41
N THR A 150 0.78 -12.11 1.41
CA THR A 150 2.16 -12.61 1.51
C THR A 150 3.02 -12.13 0.36
N GLU A 151 2.54 -12.22 -0.89
CA GLU A 151 3.32 -11.78 -2.05
C GLU A 151 3.53 -10.25 -2.07
N ILE A 152 2.50 -9.46 -1.70
CA ILE A 152 2.62 -7.99 -1.60
C ILE A 152 3.66 -7.61 -0.55
N ILE A 153 3.54 -8.15 0.67
CA ILE A 153 4.43 -7.84 1.79
C ILE A 153 5.86 -8.30 1.49
N ARG A 154 6.02 -9.52 0.96
CA ARG A 154 7.35 -10.03 0.58
C ARG A 154 7.98 -9.16 -0.50
N THR A 155 7.20 -8.70 -1.47
CA THR A 155 7.71 -7.82 -2.54
C THR A 155 8.20 -6.49 -1.98
N ILE A 156 7.40 -5.84 -1.12
CA ILE A 156 7.71 -4.48 -0.62
C ILE A 156 8.82 -4.52 0.44
N TYR A 157 8.76 -5.49 1.35
CA TYR A 157 9.60 -5.49 2.56
C TYR A 157 10.63 -6.62 2.63
N GLY A 158 10.55 -7.63 1.75
CA GLY A 158 11.54 -8.71 1.67
C GLY A 158 11.38 -9.86 2.67
N PHE A 159 10.27 -9.97 3.41
CA PHE A 159 10.00 -11.08 4.33
C PHE A 159 8.60 -11.67 4.19
N ASP A 160 8.42 -12.89 4.70
CA ASP A 160 7.19 -13.68 4.58
C ASP A 160 6.28 -13.52 5.82
N ILE A 161 5.05 -13.06 5.61
CA ILE A 161 4.04 -12.90 6.68
C ILE A 161 3.48 -14.24 7.20
N ARG A 162 3.74 -15.39 6.55
CA ARG A 162 3.29 -16.69 7.06
C ARG A 162 3.80 -17.00 8.46
N ALA A 163 4.87 -16.32 8.90
CA ALA A 163 5.36 -16.42 10.28
C ALA A 163 4.35 -15.90 11.33
N VAL A 164 3.36 -15.09 10.93
CA VAL A 164 2.31 -14.54 11.81
C VAL A 164 0.91 -15.04 11.47
N SER A 165 0.75 -15.99 10.54
CA SER A 165 -0.55 -16.58 10.22
C SER A 165 -0.59 -18.03 10.70
N LEU A 166 -1.49 -18.33 11.62
CA LEU A 166 -1.73 -19.69 12.09
C LEU A 166 -3.15 -20.14 11.74
N PRO A 167 -3.31 -21.35 11.16
CA PRO A 167 -4.63 -21.90 10.89
C PRO A 167 -5.47 -21.97 12.16
N GLY A 168 -6.70 -21.46 12.11
CA GLY A 168 -7.63 -21.46 13.24
C GLY A 168 -7.32 -20.42 14.32
N GLU A 169 -6.47 -19.43 14.05
CA GLU A 169 -6.25 -18.29 14.95
C GLU A 169 -6.49 -16.95 14.25
N ARG A 170 -6.99 -15.97 15.01
CA ARG A 170 -6.95 -14.55 14.70
C ARG A 170 -5.70 -13.97 15.33
N VAL A 171 -4.80 -13.44 14.51
CA VAL A 171 -3.50 -12.89 14.92
C VAL A 171 -3.45 -11.40 14.60
N GLU A 172 -3.20 -10.59 15.62
CA GLU A 172 -2.88 -9.17 15.46
C GLU A 172 -1.37 -9.00 15.34
N PHE A 173 -0.92 -8.36 14.28
CA PHE A 173 0.50 -8.27 13.96
C PHE A 173 0.90 -6.85 13.52
N SER A 174 2.18 -6.57 13.69
CA SER A 174 2.86 -5.48 12.99
C SER A 174 4.08 -6.04 12.26
N ILE A 175 4.43 -5.34 11.20
CA ILE A 175 5.52 -5.61 10.29
C ILE A 175 6.38 -4.35 10.24
N HIS A 176 7.69 -4.51 10.32
CA HIS A 176 8.64 -3.41 10.47
C HIS A 176 9.82 -3.53 9.48
N PRO A 177 10.20 -2.44 8.79
CA PRO A 177 11.42 -2.42 7.98
C PRO A 177 12.68 -2.68 8.81
N GLN A 178 12.70 -2.22 10.07
CA GLN A 178 13.75 -2.55 11.03
C GLN A 178 13.32 -3.67 11.96
N ARG A 179 14.29 -4.46 12.44
CA ARG A 179 14.02 -5.56 13.37
C ARG A 179 13.61 -5.04 14.74
N ALA A 180 12.49 -5.54 15.27
CA ALA A 180 11.94 -5.17 16.56
C ALA A 180 11.63 -6.39 17.44
N GLY A 181 11.17 -6.16 18.66
CA GLY A 181 10.80 -7.21 19.60
C GLY A 181 11.98 -7.98 20.18
N PHE A 182 11.66 -8.92 21.08
CA PHE A 182 12.67 -9.66 21.84
C PHE A 182 13.45 -10.69 21.00
N ARG A 183 12.91 -11.15 19.86
CA ARG A 183 13.61 -12.05 18.91
C ARG A 183 14.36 -11.31 17.80
N ARG A 184 14.27 -9.98 17.73
CA ARG A 184 14.85 -9.15 16.66
C ARG A 184 14.39 -9.61 15.27
N GLU A 185 13.09 -9.71 15.09
CA GLU A 185 12.46 -10.08 13.81
C GLU A 185 11.78 -8.87 13.17
N HIS A 186 11.39 -8.98 11.90
CA HIS A 186 10.70 -7.93 11.14
C HIS A 186 9.18 -7.91 11.38
N TYR A 187 8.70 -8.69 12.35
CA TYR A 187 7.31 -8.71 12.74
C TYR A 187 7.18 -8.77 14.26
N THR A 188 6.07 -8.29 14.78
CA THR A 188 5.66 -8.47 16.17
C THR A 188 4.21 -8.88 16.24
N VAL A 189 3.91 -9.90 17.05
CA VAL A 189 2.53 -10.32 17.33
C VAL A 189 2.07 -9.68 18.63
N TRP A 190 0.91 -9.04 18.58
CA TRP A 190 0.31 -8.33 19.71
C TRP A 190 -0.71 -9.19 20.46
N GLU A 191 -1.47 -9.98 19.71
CA GLU A 191 -2.48 -10.90 20.22
C GLU A 191 -2.64 -12.08 19.27
N ALA A 192 -2.91 -13.25 19.82
CA ALA A 192 -3.36 -14.41 19.06
C ALA A 192 -4.47 -15.11 19.85
N SER A 193 -5.62 -15.30 19.21
CA SER A 193 -6.77 -15.98 19.81
C SER A 193 -7.32 -17.05 18.87
N PRO A 194 -7.81 -18.19 19.38
CA PRO A 194 -8.49 -19.16 18.53
C PRO A 194 -9.68 -18.52 17.81
N THR A 195 -9.86 -18.83 16.54
CA THR A 195 -11.03 -18.47 15.76
C THR A 195 -11.62 -19.73 15.13
N SER A 196 -12.92 -19.95 15.35
CA SER A 196 -13.70 -20.99 14.68
C SER A 196 -14.14 -20.60 13.27
N ASP A 197 -14.01 -19.31 12.95
CA ASP A 197 -14.65 -18.75 11.78
C ASP A 197 -13.73 -18.93 10.58
N VAL A 198 -14.17 -19.76 9.64
CA VAL A 198 -13.69 -19.64 8.26
C VAL A 198 -14.23 -18.30 7.76
N ILE A 199 -13.42 -17.26 7.85
CA ILE A 199 -13.80 -15.95 7.32
C ILE A 199 -13.72 -16.03 5.79
N GLU A 200 -14.82 -16.43 5.17
CA GLU A 200 -15.07 -16.32 3.72
C GLU A 200 -15.67 -14.94 3.43
N ALA A 201 -15.02 -13.86 3.88
CA ALA A 201 -15.42 -12.52 3.49
C ALA A 201 -15.00 -12.29 2.02
N PRO A 202 -15.81 -11.59 1.21
CA PRO A 202 -15.35 -11.11 -0.08
C PRO A 202 -14.20 -10.14 0.18
N PHE A 203 -12.99 -10.55 -0.18
CA PHE A 203 -11.85 -9.65 -0.16
C PHE A 203 -11.84 -8.80 -1.43
N GLY A 204 -11.48 -7.53 -1.28
CA GLY A 204 -11.34 -6.59 -2.38
C GLY A 204 -10.17 -5.66 -2.09
N ILE A 205 -9.06 -5.86 -2.80
CA ILE A 205 -8.00 -4.85 -2.78
C ILE A 205 -8.57 -3.65 -3.52
N GLN A 206 -8.63 -2.50 -2.86
CA GLN A 206 -8.94 -1.23 -3.51
C GLN A 206 -7.75 -0.29 -3.43
N TRP A 207 -7.48 0.49 -4.49
CA TRP A 207 -6.52 1.59 -4.42
C TRP A 207 -6.97 2.82 -5.22
N PRO A 208 -6.62 4.04 -4.76
CA PRO A 208 -5.61 4.37 -3.75
C PRO A 208 -6.03 4.03 -2.30
N ASN A 209 -5.20 3.25 -1.61
CA ASN A 209 -5.22 2.98 -0.17
C ASN A 209 -3.98 3.58 0.52
N PRO A 210 -3.93 3.69 1.86
CA PRO A 210 -2.79 4.26 2.57
C PRO A 210 -1.42 3.63 2.22
N LEU A 211 -1.32 2.31 2.03
CA LEU A 211 -0.06 1.70 1.62
C LEU A 211 0.32 2.09 0.18
N SER A 212 -0.64 2.10 -0.75
CA SER A 212 -0.39 2.58 -2.11
C SER A 212 0.04 4.05 -2.14
N ARG A 213 -0.42 4.88 -1.18
CA ARG A 213 0.06 6.27 -1.02
C ARG A 213 1.49 6.36 -0.47
N ILE A 214 1.98 5.33 0.21
CA ILE A 214 3.36 5.27 0.71
C ILE A 214 4.34 4.91 -0.42
N ILE A 215 3.98 3.97 -1.29
CA ILE A 215 4.86 3.49 -2.35
C ILE A 215 4.57 4.09 -3.73
N GLY A 216 3.41 4.72 -3.91
CA GLY A 216 2.92 5.30 -5.15
C GLY A 216 1.88 4.42 -5.84
N ASP A 217 0.85 5.06 -6.39
CA ASP A 217 -0.30 4.41 -7.03
C ASP A 217 0.13 3.46 -8.17
N LYS A 218 0.98 3.95 -9.08
CA LYS A 218 1.55 3.16 -10.17
C LYS A 218 2.35 1.96 -9.68
N ALA A 219 3.16 2.16 -8.63
CA ALA A 219 4.01 1.12 -8.08
C ALA A 219 3.15 0.02 -7.43
N PHE A 220 2.12 0.41 -6.67
CA PHE A 220 1.21 -0.53 -6.04
C PHE A 220 0.42 -1.36 -7.08
N GLY A 221 -0.12 -0.72 -8.13
CA GLY A 221 -0.79 -1.44 -9.20
C GLY A 221 0.10 -2.50 -9.87
N LEU A 222 1.38 -2.18 -10.11
CA LEU A 222 2.35 -3.14 -10.66
C LEU A 222 2.72 -4.26 -9.68
N VAL A 223 2.87 -3.97 -8.39
CA VAL A 223 3.08 -5.00 -7.35
C VAL A 223 1.91 -5.97 -7.32
N VAL A 224 0.68 -5.45 -7.34
CA VAL A 224 -0.54 -6.28 -7.37
C VAL A 224 -0.60 -7.12 -8.65
N ALA A 225 -0.31 -6.54 -9.82
CA ALA A 225 -0.27 -7.25 -11.10
C ALA A 225 0.70 -8.44 -11.06
N ALA A 226 1.92 -8.22 -10.55
CA ALA A 226 2.92 -9.28 -10.40
C ALA A 226 2.48 -10.34 -9.39
N ALA A 227 1.88 -9.94 -8.26
CA ALA A 227 1.45 -10.84 -7.19
C ALA A 227 0.29 -11.77 -7.61
N ILE A 228 -0.56 -11.33 -8.55
CA ILE A 228 -1.60 -12.19 -9.16
C ILE A 228 -1.08 -12.99 -10.37
N GLY A 229 0.20 -12.86 -10.72
CA GLY A 229 0.88 -13.67 -11.73
C GLY A 229 0.86 -13.11 -13.15
N LEU A 230 0.53 -11.84 -13.35
CA LEU A 230 0.63 -11.20 -14.67
C LEU A 230 2.08 -10.91 -15.05
N ALA A 231 2.37 -10.87 -16.35
CA ALA A 231 3.68 -10.50 -16.86
C ALA A 231 3.91 -8.99 -16.65
N VAL A 232 4.77 -8.65 -15.69
CA VAL A 232 5.23 -7.29 -15.42
C VAL A 232 6.73 -7.23 -15.72
N PRO A 233 7.22 -6.26 -16.51
CA PRO A 233 8.65 -6.10 -16.75
C PRO A 233 9.42 -5.89 -15.45
N SER A 234 10.68 -6.32 -15.41
CA SER A 234 11.54 -6.18 -14.23
C SER A 234 11.54 -4.74 -13.74
N THR A 235 11.09 -4.54 -12.51
CA THR A 235 10.82 -3.21 -11.95
C THR A 235 11.58 -3.02 -10.65
N LEU A 236 12.28 -1.89 -10.52
CA LEU A 236 12.84 -1.36 -9.28
C LEU A 236 11.99 -0.16 -8.85
N VAL A 237 11.53 -0.18 -7.60
CA VAL A 237 10.85 0.96 -6.98
C VAL A 237 11.80 1.60 -5.98
N ILE A 238 11.93 2.93 -6.05
CA ILE A 238 12.74 3.76 -5.16
C ILE A 238 11.77 4.70 -4.41
N PRO A 239 11.17 4.24 -3.30
CA PRO A 239 10.21 5.01 -2.53
C PRO A 239 10.89 5.88 -1.46
N ARG A 240 10.15 6.87 -0.94
CA ARG A 240 10.66 7.76 0.13
C ARG A 240 10.66 7.12 1.52
N ARG A 241 9.72 6.22 1.79
CA ARG A 241 9.36 5.79 3.16
C ARG A 241 9.69 4.34 3.50
N VAL A 242 10.01 3.51 2.51
CA VAL A 242 10.42 2.11 2.70
C VAL A 242 11.72 1.85 1.93
N PRO A 243 12.47 0.77 2.23
CA PRO A 243 13.64 0.43 1.44
C PRO A 243 13.29 0.17 -0.04
N PRO A 244 14.19 0.47 -1.00
CA PRO A 244 13.99 0.12 -2.40
C PRO A 244 13.78 -1.38 -2.58
N PHE A 245 12.89 -1.76 -3.49
CA PHE A 245 12.52 -3.15 -3.74
C PHE A 245 12.32 -3.46 -5.22
N ARG A 246 12.41 -4.73 -5.59
CA ARG A 246 12.37 -5.22 -6.98
C ARG A 246 11.37 -6.35 -7.15
N PHE A 247 10.74 -6.41 -8.33
CA PHE A 247 9.82 -7.48 -8.72
C PHE A 247 9.66 -7.54 -10.25
N GLY A 248 8.81 -8.44 -10.73
CA GLY A 248 8.56 -8.66 -12.15
C GLY A 248 9.52 -9.66 -12.78
N MET A 249 9.50 -9.74 -14.10
CA MET A 249 10.32 -10.66 -14.90
C MET A 249 11.03 -9.91 -16.01
N THR A 250 12.19 -10.40 -16.43
CA THR A 250 12.98 -9.68 -17.44
C THR A 250 12.33 -9.74 -18.82
N ALA A 251 12.31 -8.60 -19.50
CA ALA A 251 11.95 -8.47 -20.92
C ALA A 251 13.19 -8.65 -21.84
N SER A 252 14.38 -8.82 -21.25
CA SER A 252 15.66 -9.05 -21.92
C SER A 252 16.10 -7.94 -22.87
N THR A 253 15.70 -6.69 -22.61
CA THR A 253 16.06 -5.53 -23.43
C THR A 253 17.27 -4.79 -22.89
N GLY A 254 17.43 -4.75 -21.56
CA GLY A 254 18.46 -3.95 -20.89
C GLY A 254 18.20 -2.44 -20.87
N ASP A 255 17.25 -1.95 -21.66
CA ASP A 255 16.75 -0.58 -21.62
C ASP A 255 15.75 -0.40 -20.47
N VAL A 256 15.65 0.82 -19.94
CA VAL A 256 14.76 1.13 -18.82
C VAL A 256 13.92 2.37 -19.11
N TRP A 257 12.75 2.41 -18.49
CA TRP A 257 11.91 3.59 -18.36
C TRP A 257 11.98 4.09 -16.92
N VAL A 258 12.27 5.38 -16.76
CA VAL A 258 12.21 6.07 -15.47
C VAL A 258 10.89 6.84 -15.41
N ARG A 259 10.09 6.57 -14.37
CA ARG A 259 8.74 7.11 -14.19
C ARG A 259 8.53 7.54 -12.76
N THR A 260 7.93 8.71 -12.55
CA THR A 260 7.50 9.13 -11.21
C THR A 260 6.12 8.56 -10.87
N ALA A 261 5.96 8.15 -9.61
CA ALA A 261 4.76 7.53 -9.08
C ALA A 261 4.17 8.39 -7.95
N PRO A 262 3.13 9.21 -8.26
CA PRO A 262 2.47 10.01 -7.25
C PRO A 262 1.70 9.16 -6.24
N ARG A 263 1.36 9.77 -5.10
CA ARG A 263 0.53 9.15 -4.06
C ARG A 263 -0.87 8.80 -4.58
N GLU A 264 -1.41 9.64 -5.46
CA GLU A 264 -2.71 9.48 -6.12
C GLU A 264 -2.55 9.65 -7.63
N PRO A 265 -3.36 8.97 -8.45
CA PRO A 265 -3.21 9.01 -9.90
C PRO A 265 -3.49 10.40 -10.47
N VAL A 266 -2.49 10.96 -11.17
CA VAL A 266 -2.62 12.22 -11.93
C VAL A 266 -2.23 11.94 -13.39
N PRO A 267 -3.20 11.60 -14.27
CA PRO A 267 -2.92 11.16 -15.64
C PRO A 267 -2.07 12.16 -16.42
N GLY A 268 -0.92 11.72 -16.94
CA GLY A 268 -0.04 12.51 -17.81
C GLY A 268 0.49 13.84 -17.25
N HIS A 269 0.59 13.98 -15.92
CA HIS A 269 1.21 15.16 -15.29
C HIS A 269 2.71 14.98 -15.05
N TYR A 270 3.10 13.79 -14.59
CA TYR A 270 4.46 13.48 -14.14
C TYR A 270 5.28 12.75 -15.21
N SER A 271 6.61 12.94 -15.21
CA SER A 271 7.48 12.42 -16.28
C SER A 271 7.45 10.90 -16.43
N THR A 272 7.62 10.47 -17.67
CA THR A 272 7.93 9.10 -18.09
C THR A 272 8.92 9.21 -19.23
N GLN A 273 10.13 8.70 -19.03
CA GLN A 273 11.24 8.88 -19.97
C GLN A 273 11.93 7.56 -20.24
N LEU A 274 12.35 7.35 -21.49
CA LEU A 274 13.18 6.23 -21.90
C LEU A 274 14.65 6.53 -21.57
N GLY A 275 15.34 5.55 -21.02
CA GLY A 275 16.72 5.67 -20.54
C GLY A 275 16.79 6.00 -19.05
N TRP A 276 18.02 5.98 -18.52
CA TRP A 276 18.31 6.33 -17.14
C TRP A 276 18.34 7.86 -16.95
N ASP A 277 17.72 8.35 -15.88
CA ASP A 277 17.82 9.73 -15.39
C ASP A 277 18.28 9.71 -13.92
N ASP A 278 18.83 10.81 -13.43
CA ASP A 278 19.12 10.99 -12.01
C ASP A 278 17.79 11.08 -11.24
N VAL A 279 17.41 9.94 -10.65
CA VAL A 279 16.14 9.78 -9.93
C VAL A 279 15.99 10.74 -8.75
N PHE A 280 17.09 11.18 -8.12
CA PHE A 280 17.03 12.10 -6.98
C PHE A 280 16.78 13.53 -7.44
N MET A 281 17.46 13.97 -8.50
CA MET A 281 17.18 15.26 -9.13
C MET A 281 15.77 15.30 -9.73
N LEU A 282 15.32 14.22 -10.36
CA LEU A 282 13.96 14.11 -10.90
C LEU A 282 12.91 14.31 -9.81
N MET A 283 13.03 13.61 -8.67
CA MET A 283 12.11 13.80 -7.53
C MET A 283 12.16 15.22 -6.98
N GLY A 284 13.36 15.79 -6.81
CA GLY A 284 13.50 17.17 -6.31
C GLY A 284 12.93 18.23 -7.24
N ARG A 285 12.99 18.00 -8.57
CA ARG A 285 12.46 18.90 -9.59
C ARG A 285 10.93 18.83 -9.69
N GLU A 286 10.35 17.63 -9.67
CA GLU A 286 8.90 17.43 -9.84
C GLU A 286 8.10 17.56 -8.54
N ASP A 287 8.74 17.33 -7.40
CA ASP A 287 8.12 17.41 -6.07
C ASP A 287 9.10 18.00 -5.04
N PRO A 288 9.37 19.31 -5.11
CA PRO A 288 10.32 19.98 -4.23
C PRO A 288 9.95 19.90 -2.75
N ASN A 289 8.65 19.81 -2.44
CA ASN A 289 8.13 19.75 -1.07
C ASN A 289 8.09 18.31 -0.52
N GLY A 290 8.14 17.30 -1.37
CA GLY A 290 8.14 15.90 -0.96
C GLY A 290 6.78 15.35 -0.56
N ASP A 291 5.70 16.02 -0.95
CA ASP A 291 4.34 15.69 -0.52
C ASP A 291 3.51 15.02 -1.62
N GLN A 292 3.89 15.14 -2.90
CA GLN A 292 3.11 14.57 -4.01
C GLN A 292 3.64 13.23 -4.53
N LEU A 293 4.96 13.07 -4.63
CA LEU A 293 5.60 11.87 -5.19
C LEU A 293 5.98 10.89 -4.08
N ALA A 294 5.44 9.68 -4.17
CA ALA A 294 5.73 8.61 -3.24
C ALA A 294 7.03 7.87 -3.61
N SER A 295 7.28 7.68 -4.91
CA SER A 295 8.44 6.96 -5.42
C SER A 295 8.81 7.32 -6.86
N VAL A 296 9.99 6.83 -7.27
CA VAL A 296 10.38 6.67 -8.67
C VAL A 296 10.40 5.18 -9.02
N ILE A 297 9.93 4.85 -10.22
CA ILE A 297 9.92 3.51 -10.79
C ILE A 297 10.96 3.48 -11.91
N VAL A 298 11.84 2.48 -11.86
CA VAL A 298 12.76 2.13 -12.94
C VAL A 298 12.32 0.76 -13.46
N GLN A 299 11.62 0.76 -14.59
CA GLN A 299 11.02 -0.43 -15.17
C GLN A 299 11.75 -0.81 -16.46
N GLU A 300 12.10 -2.08 -16.64
CA GLU A 300 12.69 -2.57 -17.88
C GLU A 300 11.76 -2.31 -19.06
N SER A 301 12.32 -1.85 -20.17
CA SER A 301 11.60 -1.64 -21.43
C SER A 301 11.18 -2.97 -22.03
N VAL A 302 10.05 -2.98 -22.72
CA VAL A 302 9.62 -4.09 -23.57
C VAL A 302 9.93 -3.73 -25.01
N ASP A 303 10.46 -4.66 -25.80
CA ASP A 303 10.61 -4.49 -27.26
C ASP A 303 9.23 -4.57 -27.93
N ALA A 304 8.44 -3.51 -27.74
CA ALA A 304 7.03 -3.50 -28.05
C ALA A 304 6.82 -3.48 -29.57
N LYS A 305 6.25 -4.56 -30.12
CA LYS A 305 5.69 -4.54 -31.48
C LYS A 305 4.39 -3.77 -31.52
N TRP A 306 3.62 -3.86 -30.44
CA TRP A 306 2.41 -3.07 -30.22
C TRP A 306 2.34 -2.62 -28.77
N SER A 307 1.74 -1.48 -28.52
CA SER A 307 1.45 -1.02 -27.18
C SER A 307 0.20 -0.16 -27.16
N GLY A 308 -0.38 0.01 -25.98
CA GLY A 308 -1.61 0.78 -25.85
C GLY A 308 -2.18 0.74 -24.46
N ALA A 309 -3.48 0.99 -24.39
CA ALA A 309 -4.21 0.99 -23.13
C ALA A 309 -5.61 0.45 -23.32
N THR A 310 -6.24 0.05 -22.22
CA THR A 310 -7.61 -0.46 -22.19
C THR A 310 -8.54 0.48 -21.43
N ALA A 311 -9.82 0.40 -21.74
CA ALA A 311 -10.89 0.99 -20.94
C ALA A 311 -12.15 0.16 -21.12
N ARG A 312 -13.05 0.22 -20.13
CA ARG A 312 -14.39 -0.36 -20.30
C ARG A 312 -15.29 0.56 -21.12
N SER A 313 -15.92 -0.02 -22.14
CA SER A 313 -16.95 0.68 -22.90
C SER A 313 -18.23 0.82 -22.07
N ALA A 314 -18.67 2.06 -21.86
CA ALA A 314 -19.93 2.35 -21.18
C ALA A 314 -21.15 1.81 -21.94
N ASP A 315 -21.06 1.74 -23.27
CA ASP A 315 -22.21 1.44 -24.14
C ASP A 315 -22.36 -0.06 -24.41
N THR A 316 -21.24 -0.79 -24.54
CA THR A 316 -21.24 -2.20 -24.95
C THR A 316 -20.85 -3.16 -23.84
N GLN A 317 -20.45 -2.66 -22.67
CA GLN A 317 -19.92 -3.48 -21.57
C GLN A 317 -18.72 -4.37 -21.97
N THR A 318 -18.10 -4.12 -23.12
CA THR A 318 -16.92 -4.84 -23.61
C THR A 318 -15.65 -4.01 -23.41
N ASP A 319 -14.52 -4.69 -23.39
CA ASP A 319 -13.22 -4.03 -23.30
C ASP A 319 -12.83 -3.39 -24.61
N LEU A 320 -12.65 -2.08 -24.54
CA LEU A 320 -11.98 -1.32 -25.55
C LEU A 320 -10.48 -1.54 -25.40
N VAL A 321 -9.88 -2.08 -26.45
CA VAL A 321 -8.43 -2.27 -26.59
C VAL A 321 -7.99 -1.38 -27.74
N GLU A 322 -7.24 -0.33 -27.41
CA GLU A 322 -6.66 0.59 -28.38
C GLU A 322 -5.14 0.62 -28.21
N GLY A 323 -4.43 0.89 -29.30
CA GLY A 323 -2.98 0.94 -29.29
C GLY A 323 -2.40 1.35 -30.64
N VAL A 324 -1.08 1.31 -30.71
CA VAL A 324 -0.26 1.67 -31.86
C VAL A 324 0.84 0.64 -32.07
N THR A 325 1.46 0.65 -33.25
CA THR A 325 2.68 -0.11 -33.52
C THR A 325 3.86 0.54 -32.79
N GLY A 326 4.73 -0.26 -32.18
CA GLY A 326 5.89 0.25 -31.43
C GLY A 326 5.55 0.74 -30.02
N TYR A 327 6.32 1.72 -29.54
CA TYR A 327 6.12 2.39 -28.25
C TYR A 327 4.90 3.32 -28.24
N GLY A 328 4.22 3.37 -27.09
CA GLY A 328 2.91 4.00 -26.94
C GLY A 328 2.95 5.40 -26.33
N ASP A 329 4.12 5.98 -26.09
CA ASP A 329 4.29 7.28 -25.43
C ASP A 329 3.53 8.41 -26.18
N ARG A 330 3.72 8.50 -27.49
CA ARG A 330 3.00 9.47 -28.34
C ARG A 330 1.49 9.20 -28.39
N TYR A 331 1.08 7.94 -28.34
CA TYR A 331 -0.32 7.55 -28.26
C TYR A 331 -0.95 8.03 -26.94
N MET A 332 -0.27 7.79 -25.80
CA MET A 332 -0.75 8.21 -24.49
C MET A 332 -0.89 9.73 -24.37
N LEU A 333 -0.03 10.49 -25.05
CA LEU A 333 -0.10 11.96 -25.14
C LEU A 333 -1.11 12.48 -26.16
N GLY A 334 -1.82 11.61 -26.89
CA GLY A 334 -2.78 12.01 -27.93
C GLY A 334 -2.15 12.54 -29.22
N GLN A 335 -0.83 12.38 -29.38
CA GLN A 335 -0.06 12.80 -30.57
C GLN A 335 -0.06 11.76 -31.69
N ALA A 336 -0.52 10.54 -31.40
CA ALA A 336 -0.75 9.47 -32.37
C ALA A 336 -2.18 8.94 -32.21
N SER A 337 -2.86 8.70 -33.33
CA SER A 337 -4.19 8.10 -33.32
C SER A 337 -4.09 6.57 -33.16
N PRO A 338 -5.08 5.91 -32.53
CA PRO A 338 -5.10 4.46 -32.43
C PRO A 338 -5.15 3.79 -33.80
N GLU A 339 -4.39 2.71 -33.93
CA GLU A 339 -4.23 1.91 -35.14
C GLU A 339 -5.11 0.66 -35.10
N LYS A 340 -5.25 0.01 -36.25
CA LYS A 340 -5.91 -1.31 -36.32
C LYS A 340 -4.94 -2.38 -35.83
N LEU A 341 -5.16 -2.85 -34.60
CA LEU A 341 -4.36 -3.92 -34.00
C LEU A 341 -4.63 -5.30 -34.64
N PRO A 342 -3.65 -6.22 -34.66
CA PRO A 342 -3.88 -7.61 -35.01
C PRO A 342 -4.89 -8.28 -34.07
N GLY A 343 -5.72 -9.17 -34.61
CA GLY A 343 -6.75 -9.86 -33.83
C GLY A 343 -6.21 -10.71 -32.68
N SER A 344 -5.02 -11.30 -32.85
CA SER A 344 -4.34 -12.06 -31.80
C SER A 344 -3.93 -11.17 -30.63
N VAL A 345 -3.30 -10.02 -30.90
CA VAL A 345 -2.89 -9.05 -29.87
C VAL A 345 -4.09 -8.59 -29.05
N VAL A 346 -5.22 -8.29 -29.70
CA VAL A 346 -6.46 -7.90 -29.00
C VAL A 346 -6.98 -9.04 -28.12
N ALA A 347 -6.92 -10.29 -28.61
CA ALA A 347 -7.34 -11.45 -27.84
C ALA A 347 -6.44 -11.68 -26.61
N ASP A 348 -5.13 -11.55 -26.77
CA ASP A 348 -4.14 -11.74 -25.69
C ASP A 348 -4.31 -10.68 -24.59
N VAL A 349 -4.51 -9.41 -24.96
CA VAL A 349 -4.77 -8.32 -24.02
C VAL A 349 -6.10 -8.53 -23.29
N ARG A 350 -7.14 -9.05 -23.95
CA ARG A 350 -8.41 -9.41 -23.29
C ARG A 350 -8.24 -10.57 -22.33
N GLY A 351 -7.49 -11.60 -22.70
CA GLY A 351 -7.16 -12.71 -21.79
C GLY A 351 -6.42 -12.23 -20.53
N LEU A 352 -5.51 -11.26 -20.68
CA LEU A 352 -4.85 -10.59 -19.56
C LEU A 352 -5.86 -9.86 -18.65
N LEU A 353 -6.80 -9.11 -19.23
CA LEU A 353 -7.85 -8.42 -18.48
C LEU A 353 -8.76 -9.39 -17.73
N ASP A 354 -9.14 -10.50 -18.34
CA ASP A 354 -9.98 -11.53 -17.70
C ASP A 354 -9.28 -12.14 -16.49
N ALA A 355 -7.98 -12.47 -16.64
CA ALA A 355 -7.16 -12.97 -15.54
C ALA A 355 -7.05 -11.95 -14.38
N ALA A 356 -6.87 -10.66 -14.69
CA ALA A 356 -6.83 -9.60 -13.69
C ALA A 356 -8.17 -9.46 -12.95
N ARG A 357 -9.28 -9.46 -13.70
CA ARG A 357 -10.64 -9.27 -13.19
C ARG A 357 -11.12 -10.39 -12.29
N ALA A 358 -10.68 -11.62 -12.57
CA ALA A 358 -10.98 -12.76 -11.72
C ALA A 358 -10.55 -12.54 -10.25
N THR A 359 -9.58 -11.66 -10.01
CA THR A 359 -9.09 -11.34 -8.65
C THR A 359 -9.49 -9.94 -8.19
N LEU A 360 -9.44 -8.94 -9.09
CA LEU A 360 -9.49 -7.52 -8.70
C LEU A 360 -10.81 -6.83 -9.02
N GLY A 361 -11.73 -7.51 -9.72
CA GLY A 361 -12.87 -6.85 -10.33
C GLY A 361 -12.45 -5.93 -11.48
N PRO A 362 -13.24 -4.90 -11.82
CA PRO A 362 -12.99 -4.02 -12.96
C PRO A 362 -11.62 -3.32 -12.90
N VAL A 363 -10.83 -3.49 -13.96
CA VAL A 363 -9.49 -2.90 -14.10
C VAL A 363 -9.27 -2.36 -15.51
N ARG A 364 -8.34 -1.42 -15.62
CA ARG A 364 -7.74 -0.94 -16.87
C ARG A 364 -6.23 -1.13 -16.82
N VAL A 365 -5.63 -1.36 -17.99
CA VAL A 365 -4.19 -1.58 -18.11
C VAL A 365 -3.59 -0.72 -19.22
N GLU A 366 -2.40 -0.18 -18.97
CA GLU A 366 -1.45 0.17 -20.03
C GLU A 366 -0.62 -1.07 -20.32
N TRP A 367 -0.48 -1.42 -21.60
CA TRP A 367 0.10 -2.70 -22.02
C TRP A 367 1.08 -2.54 -23.17
N ALA A 368 2.01 -3.48 -23.27
CA ALA A 368 2.84 -3.71 -24.45
C ALA A 368 2.73 -5.16 -24.88
N HIS A 369 3.00 -5.44 -26.15
CA HIS A 369 3.04 -6.77 -26.72
C HIS A 369 4.32 -6.91 -27.55
N ASP A 370 5.22 -7.80 -27.15
CA ASP A 370 6.53 -8.03 -27.80
C ASP A 370 6.43 -8.92 -29.07
N GLY A 371 5.25 -9.50 -29.28
CA GLY A 371 4.96 -10.40 -30.39
C GLY A 371 4.77 -11.85 -29.97
N ASP A 372 5.13 -12.19 -28.74
CA ASP A 372 4.86 -13.46 -28.10
C ASP A 372 3.81 -13.32 -26.99
N ARG A 373 3.88 -12.27 -26.18
CA ARG A 373 2.99 -12.07 -25.02
C ARG A 373 2.63 -10.62 -24.72
N PRO A 374 1.51 -10.39 -24.01
CA PRO A 374 1.19 -9.10 -23.43
C PRO A 374 1.92 -8.89 -22.08
N TRP A 375 2.36 -7.66 -21.85
CA TRP A 375 3.02 -7.15 -20.65
C TRP A 375 2.19 -6.04 -20.02
N VAL A 376 2.11 -6.02 -18.69
CA VAL A 376 1.48 -4.93 -17.91
C VAL A 376 2.51 -3.84 -17.63
N LEU A 377 2.30 -2.66 -18.22
CA LEU A 377 3.12 -1.47 -17.96
C LEU A 377 2.51 -0.58 -16.87
N GLN A 378 1.19 -0.67 -16.69
CA GLN A 378 0.47 -0.02 -15.60
C GLN A 378 -0.87 -0.73 -15.37
N LEU A 379 -1.30 -0.84 -14.12
CA LEU A 379 -2.59 -1.43 -13.74
C LEU A 379 -3.32 -0.47 -12.81
N HIS A 380 -4.59 -0.21 -13.11
CA HIS A 380 -5.48 0.59 -12.27
C HIS A 380 -6.82 -0.11 -12.09
N GLN A 381 -7.47 0.17 -10.97
CA GLN A 381 -8.88 -0.16 -10.83
C GLN A 381 -9.75 0.86 -11.57
N GLU A 382 -10.83 0.36 -12.16
CA GLU A 382 -11.87 1.23 -12.69
C GLU A 382 -12.91 1.51 -11.61
N VAL A 383 -13.13 2.80 -11.36
CA VAL A 383 -14.35 3.27 -10.70
C VAL A 383 -15.41 3.41 -11.80
N GLU A 384 -16.65 2.99 -11.55
CA GLU A 384 -17.73 3.10 -12.54
C GLU A 384 -17.76 4.49 -13.17
N ALA A 385 -17.73 4.53 -14.50
CA ALA A 385 -17.80 5.79 -15.23
C ALA A 385 -19.17 6.44 -14.96
N PRO A 386 -19.23 7.71 -14.51
CA PRO A 386 -20.50 8.39 -14.32
C PRO A 386 -21.27 8.45 -15.65
N SER A 387 -22.59 8.19 -15.58
CA SER A 387 -23.52 8.26 -16.72
C SER A 387 -23.26 9.50 -17.57
N ARG A 388 -23.15 9.32 -18.89
CA ARG A 388 -22.80 10.36 -19.89
C ARG A 388 -23.83 11.48 -20.08
N THR A 389 -24.86 11.57 -19.25
CA THR A 389 -25.89 12.61 -19.36
C THR A 389 -25.47 13.89 -18.63
N TYR A 390 -24.69 14.74 -19.29
CA TYR A 390 -24.25 16.05 -18.76
C TYR A 390 -24.96 17.23 -19.44
N GLY A 391 -26.29 17.18 -19.63
CA GLY A 391 -27.03 18.28 -20.27
C GLY A 391 -26.52 18.68 -21.66
N THR A 392 -26.95 19.85 -22.16
CA THR A 392 -26.49 20.41 -23.44
C THR A 392 -25.54 21.58 -23.16
N PRO A 393 -24.32 21.59 -23.71
CA PRO A 393 -23.38 22.70 -23.50
C PRO A 393 -23.81 23.94 -24.29
N ASP A 394 -23.50 25.12 -23.75
CA ASP A 394 -23.85 26.41 -24.35
C ASP A 394 -23.01 26.73 -25.59
N ASP A 395 -21.74 26.33 -25.59
CA ASP A 395 -20.81 26.43 -26.74
C ASP A 395 -19.66 25.40 -26.61
N TRP A 396 -18.76 25.36 -27.59
CA TRP A 396 -17.67 24.40 -27.71
C TRP A 396 -16.30 25.08 -27.73
N LEU A 397 -15.44 24.73 -26.78
CA LEU A 397 -14.02 25.06 -26.81
C LEU A 397 -13.29 24.07 -27.72
N LEU A 398 -12.53 24.58 -28.67
CA LEU A 398 -11.69 23.76 -29.54
C LEU A 398 -10.41 23.38 -28.80
N PHE A 399 -9.99 22.13 -28.93
CA PHE A 399 -8.74 21.63 -28.37
C PHE A 399 -7.97 20.82 -29.42
N ASP A 400 -6.71 21.21 -29.66
CA ASP A 400 -5.74 20.38 -30.40
C ASP A 400 -4.90 19.58 -29.38
N PRO A 401 -4.89 18.24 -29.44
CA PRO A 401 -4.02 17.42 -28.59
C PRO A 401 -2.53 17.80 -28.65
N ALA A 402 -2.08 18.44 -29.74
CA ALA A 402 -0.73 18.96 -29.86
C ALA A 402 -0.39 20.07 -28.84
N ASP A 403 -1.40 20.77 -28.30
CA ASP A 403 -1.22 21.82 -27.29
C ASP A 403 -0.86 21.27 -25.90
N GLY A 404 -0.97 19.96 -25.70
CA GLY A 404 -0.56 19.26 -24.49
C GLY A 404 -1.64 19.16 -23.41
N LEU A 405 -1.36 18.33 -22.40
CA LEU A 405 -2.33 17.96 -21.37
C LEU A 405 -2.63 19.07 -20.36
N GLU A 406 -1.68 19.99 -20.11
CA GLU A 406 -1.94 21.12 -19.21
C GLU A 406 -2.98 22.09 -19.77
N VAL A 407 -2.89 22.40 -21.07
CA VAL A 407 -3.90 23.19 -21.76
C VAL A 407 -5.28 22.54 -21.67
N LEU A 408 -5.35 21.21 -21.82
CA LEU A 408 -6.61 20.48 -21.64
C LEU A 408 -7.17 20.62 -20.21
N ARG A 409 -6.34 20.55 -19.17
CA ARG A 409 -6.80 20.71 -17.77
C ARG A 409 -7.35 22.11 -17.51
N GLU A 410 -6.72 23.13 -18.06
CA GLU A 410 -7.22 24.51 -18.00
C GLU A 410 -8.56 24.64 -18.73
N LEU A 411 -8.66 24.12 -19.96
CA LEU A 411 -9.90 24.15 -20.73
C LEU A 411 -11.04 23.40 -20.04
N LEU A 412 -10.78 22.25 -19.42
CA LEU A 412 -11.77 21.49 -18.66
C LEU A 412 -12.29 22.27 -17.44
N THR A 413 -11.41 23.01 -16.78
CA THR A 413 -11.78 23.87 -15.65
C THR A 413 -12.70 25.00 -16.11
N ILE A 414 -12.34 25.67 -17.21
CA ILE A 414 -13.14 26.73 -17.82
C ILE A 414 -14.51 26.18 -18.26
N ALA A 415 -14.51 25.07 -18.99
CA ALA A 415 -15.70 24.43 -19.54
C ALA A 415 -16.71 24.08 -18.44
N ARG A 416 -16.23 23.51 -17.33
CA ARG A 416 -17.08 23.21 -16.16
C ARG A 416 -17.69 24.46 -15.55
N SER A 417 -16.91 25.53 -15.39
CA SER A 417 -17.39 26.78 -14.77
C SER A 417 -18.40 27.55 -15.62
N LYS A 418 -18.38 27.35 -16.95
CA LYS A 418 -19.17 28.12 -17.93
C LYS A 418 -20.18 27.27 -18.71
N ASN A 419 -20.38 26.01 -18.32
CA ASN A 419 -21.27 25.07 -19.02
C ASN A 419 -20.94 24.91 -20.52
N LEU A 420 -19.65 24.86 -20.85
CA LEU A 420 -19.16 24.64 -22.23
C LEU A 420 -18.78 23.17 -22.44
N GLY A 421 -18.72 22.75 -23.71
CA GLY A 421 -18.17 21.46 -24.13
C GLY A 421 -16.75 21.59 -24.69
N ILE A 422 -16.05 20.46 -24.85
CA ILE A 422 -14.75 20.38 -25.54
C ILE A 422 -14.90 19.65 -26.87
N ALA A 423 -14.50 20.27 -27.97
CA ALA A 423 -14.45 19.63 -29.29
C ALA A 423 -12.99 19.40 -29.71
N LEU A 424 -12.63 18.12 -29.89
CA LEU A 424 -11.29 17.76 -30.33
C LEU A 424 -11.13 18.07 -31.82
N GLN A 425 -10.00 18.66 -32.18
CA GLN A 425 -9.68 18.96 -33.58
C GLN A 425 -9.01 17.79 -34.32
N ARG A 426 -8.60 16.74 -33.59
CA ARG A 426 -7.93 15.55 -34.13
C ARG A 426 -8.45 14.27 -33.47
N LYS A 427 -8.30 13.15 -34.19
CA LYS A 427 -8.67 11.83 -33.68
C LYS A 427 -7.71 11.39 -32.58
N VAL A 428 -8.25 11.09 -31.41
CA VAL A 428 -7.50 10.63 -30.23
C VAL A 428 -8.09 9.32 -29.74
N GLY A 429 -7.24 8.43 -29.21
CA GLY A 429 -7.70 7.20 -28.57
C GLY A 429 -8.42 7.51 -27.27
N LEU A 430 -9.56 6.85 -27.06
CA LEU A 430 -10.28 6.94 -25.80
C LEU A 430 -9.38 6.43 -24.66
N THR A 431 -8.55 5.41 -24.84
CA THR A 431 -7.72 4.89 -23.74
C THR A 431 -6.45 5.70 -23.45
N SER A 432 -6.17 6.77 -24.21
CA SER A 432 -5.05 7.71 -23.94
C SER A 432 -5.29 8.60 -22.71
N HIS A 433 -4.28 9.35 -22.25
CA HIS A 433 -4.45 10.30 -21.13
C HIS A 433 -5.41 11.46 -21.47
N VAL A 434 -5.45 11.89 -22.73
CA VAL A 434 -6.45 12.87 -23.19
C VAL A 434 -7.85 12.29 -23.02
N GLY A 435 -8.07 11.07 -23.50
CA GLY A 435 -9.36 10.38 -23.39
C GLY A 435 -9.76 10.10 -21.93
N GLU A 436 -8.79 9.79 -21.08
CA GLU A 436 -8.97 9.61 -19.63
C GLU A 436 -9.40 10.90 -18.93
N LEU A 437 -8.70 12.01 -19.18
CA LEU A 437 -9.05 13.33 -18.62
C LEU A 437 -10.47 13.74 -19.04
N LEU A 438 -10.82 13.55 -20.32
CA LEU A 438 -12.16 13.86 -20.83
C LEU A 438 -13.24 13.02 -20.14
N ARG A 439 -13.05 11.70 -20.01
CA ARG A 439 -14.00 10.83 -19.30
C ARG A 439 -14.16 11.17 -17.82
N GLY A 440 -13.06 11.49 -17.14
CA GLY A 440 -13.07 11.85 -15.72
C GLY A 440 -13.62 13.25 -15.43
N SER A 441 -13.67 14.13 -16.43
CA SER A 441 -13.94 15.56 -16.22
C SER A 441 -15.39 15.92 -15.89
N LYS A 442 -16.37 15.05 -16.21
CA LYS A 442 -17.81 15.35 -16.21
C LYS A 442 -18.18 16.56 -17.10
N VAL A 443 -17.42 16.78 -18.17
CA VAL A 443 -17.67 17.81 -19.19
C VAL A 443 -18.11 17.12 -20.49
N ASN A 444 -19.02 17.73 -21.25
CA ASN A 444 -19.39 17.24 -22.57
C ASN A 444 -18.22 17.34 -23.54
N TYR A 445 -17.95 16.29 -24.32
CA TYR A 445 -16.92 16.31 -25.35
C TYR A 445 -17.35 15.65 -26.65
N ARG A 446 -16.76 16.09 -27.77
CA ARG A 446 -16.93 15.50 -29.10
C ARG A 446 -15.56 15.13 -29.66
N LEU A 447 -15.45 13.90 -30.17
CA LEU A 447 -14.28 13.44 -30.91
C LEU A 447 -14.32 14.01 -32.34
N ALA A 448 -13.14 14.18 -32.94
CA ALA A 448 -12.98 14.65 -34.33
C ALA A 448 -13.44 13.63 -35.37
#